data_AF-A0A5N5PLQ4-F1
#
_entry.id   AF-A0A5N5PLQ4-F1
#
_cell.length_a   1.000
_cell.length_b   1.000
_cell.length_c   1.000
_cell.angle_alpha   90.00
_cell.angle_beta   90.00
_cell.angle_gamma   90.00
#
_symmetry.space_group_name_H-M   'P 1'
#
loop_
_entity.id
_entity.type
_entity.pdbx_description
1 polymer ?
#
loop_
_entity_poly.entity_id
_entity_poly.type
_entity_poly.pdbx_seq_one_letter_code
_entity_poly.pdbx_strand_id
1 'polypeptide(L)'
;MILLSPLNLLSLALLLSPSTASTLPLLQKRDNCTVSTGKCGCSRASFSDWQWQLTDFDFHSSIIFSTPSHQIDGGWVSFSLKHPAVKGVDFDCEASSTQLQDFFYGGVWYPCEAKASETGGEELGKTKASFMFDRSTGMVNVSQSWVCRDQDPRYPISFKALGGGHLKLSCNETKFQNLDWTPGQTYSSDIVQCALANATIPPSEQSAVA
;
A
#
# COMPACT_ATOMS: atom_id res chain seq x y z
N MET A 1 44.20 27.09 93.06
CA MET A 1 43.15 26.07 93.20
C MET A 1 42.98 25.40 91.86
N ILE A 2 43.07 24.08 91.86
CA ILE A 2 43.16 23.15 90.73
C ILE A 2 41.89 23.20 89.89
N LEU A 3 41.99 23.03 88.57
CA LEU A 3 41.26 22.00 87.79
C LEU A 3 41.65 22.04 86.30
N LEU A 4 42.35 20.97 85.88
CA LEU A 4 42.50 20.55 84.50
C LEU A 4 41.14 20.10 83.94
N SER A 5 40.90 20.32 82.65
CA SER A 5 39.87 19.58 81.90
C SER A 5 40.32 19.35 80.45
N PRO A 6 39.95 18.20 79.83
CA PRO A 6 40.71 17.62 78.74
C PRO A 6 40.23 18.03 77.35
N LEU A 7 41.14 17.85 76.39
CA LEU A 7 40.94 17.89 74.95
C LEU A 7 39.70 17.08 74.53
N ASN A 8 38.80 17.70 73.78
CA ASN A 8 37.79 17.00 73.01
C ASN A 8 38.23 16.91 71.54
N LEU A 9 38.34 15.67 71.07
CA LEU A 9 38.74 15.27 69.73
C LEU A 9 37.68 15.67 68.69
N LEU A 10 38.17 16.15 67.55
CA LEU A 10 37.45 16.28 66.29
C LEU A 10 36.68 14.99 65.94
N SER A 11 35.44 15.13 65.52
CA SER A 11 34.75 14.15 64.68
C SER A 11 34.05 14.89 63.54
N LEU A 12 34.73 14.98 62.40
CA LEU A 12 34.18 15.50 61.16
C LEU A 12 33.43 14.33 60.47
N ALA A 13 32.12 14.25 60.68
CA ALA A 13 31.28 13.28 59.97
C ALA A 13 31.05 13.77 58.54
N LEU A 14 31.72 13.16 57.56
CA LEU A 14 31.36 13.32 56.14
C LEU A 14 29.99 12.66 55.91
N LEU A 15 28.96 13.48 55.72
CA LEU A 15 27.68 13.06 55.16
C LEU A 15 27.89 12.81 53.66
N LEU A 16 28.17 11.57 53.27
CA LEU A 16 27.98 11.13 51.89
C LEU A 16 26.49 10.98 51.63
N SER A 17 25.89 12.01 51.05
CA SER A 17 24.56 11.93 50.44
C SER A 17 24.59 10.91 49.29
N PRO A 18 23.75 9.86 49.29
CA PRO A 18 23.62 8.99 48.14
C PRO A 18 22.95 9.78 47.02
N SER A 19 23.72 10.08 45.97
CA SER A 19 23.19 10.60 44.71
C SER A 19 22.19 9.59 44.16
N THR A 20 20.89 9.87 44.28
CA THR A 20 19.87 9.15 43.51
C THR A 20 20.08 9.51 42.06
N ALA A 21 20.82 8.65 41.35
CA ALA A 21 20.93 8.70 39.90
C ALA A 21 19.51 8.61 39.34
N SER A 22 19.01 9.75 38.87
CA SER A 22 17.76 9.82 38.13
C SER A 22 17.97 9.03 36.84
N THR A 23 17.50 7.80 36.83
CA THR A 23 17.39 6.99 35.62
C THR A 23 16.40 7.71 34.71
N LEU A 24 16.91 8.55 33.81
CA LEU A 24 16.20 8.89 32.58
C LEU A 24 15.67 7.58 32.00
N PRO A 25 14.39 7.48 31.61
CA PRO A 25 13.96 6.33 30.86
C PRO A 25 14.87 6.28 29.64
N LEU A 26 15.68 5.22 29.57
CA LEU A 26 16.38 4.84 28.36
C LEU A 26 15.32 4.86 27.27
N LEU A 27 15.45 5.82 26.33
CA LEU A 27 14.88 5.74 25.00
C LEU A 27 15.02 4.27 24.59
N GLN A 28 13.89 3.55 24.55
CA GLN A 28 13.89 2.12 24.30
C GLN A 28 14.75 1.89 23.06
N LYS A 29 15.79 1.10 23.29
CA LYS A 29 16.62 0.43 22.29
C LYS A 29 15.91 0.45 20.95
N ARG A 30 16.47 1.17 19.96
CA ARG A 30 15.99 1.13 18.56
C ARG A 30 15.81 -0.35 18.21
N ASP A 31 14.57 -0.82 18.22
CA ASP A 31 14.28 -2.16 17.75
C ASP A 31 14.79 -2.21 16.32
N ASN A 32 15.73 -3.11 16.06
CA ASN A 32 16.30 -3.33 14.75
C ASN A 32 15.25 -4.04 13.91
N CYS A 33 14.21 -3.30 13.56
CA CYS A 33 13.15 -3.81 12.72
C CYS A 33 13.58 -3.67 11.26
N THR A 34 13.62 -4.80 10.56
CA THR A 34 13.70 -4.86 9.11
C THR A 34 12.29 -4.86 8.54
N VAL A 35 11.96 -3.80 7.81
CA VAL A 35 10.66 -3.60 7.12
C VAL A 35 10.37 -4.77 6.17
N SER A 36 11.41 -5.33 5.54
CA SER A 36 11.32 -6.50 4.65
C SER A 36 10.88 -7.80 5.36
N THR A 37 11.10 -7.92 6.67
CA THR A 37 10.67 -9.09 7.46
C THR A 37 9.34 -8.86 8.19
N GLY A 38 8.77 -7.65 8.06
CA GLY A 38 7.44 -7.37 8.56
C GLY A 38 7.31 -7.31 10.09
N LYS A 39 8.42 -7.09 10.82
CA LYS A 39 8.46 -7.03 12.29
C LYS A 39 8.17 -5.64 12.88
N CYS A 40 7.85 -4.65 12.04
CA CYS A 40 7.61 -3.27 12.49
C CYS A 40 6.12 -3.10 12.77
N GLY A 41 5.80 -2.31 13.80
CA GLY A 41 4.47 -1.73 13.93
C GLY A 41 4.12 -0.83 12.74
N CYS A 42 2.82 -0.60 12.54
CA CYS A 42 2.26 0.18 11.44
C CYS A 42 2.95 1.54 11.28
N SER A 43 3.09 2.33 12.36
CA SER A 43 3.66 3.69 12.29
C SER A 43 5.10 3.65 11.80
N ARG A 44 5.93 2.76 12.35
CA ARG A 44 7.34 2.66 11.98
C ARG A 44 7.54 2.17 10.55
N ALA A 45 6.74 1.19 10.12
CA ALA A 45 6.78 0.72 8.74
C ALA A 45 6.33 1.82 7.76
N SER A 46 5.37 2.65 8.15
CA SER A 46 4.86 3.75 7.32
C SER A 46 5.87 4.88 7.12
N PHE A 47 6.81 5.09 8.05
CA PHE A 47 7.89 6.08 7.92
C PHE A 47 9.19 5.53 7.31
N SER A 48 9.15 4.32 6.73
CA SER A 48 10.33 3.66 6.15
C SER A 48 10.33 3.71 4.63
N ASP A 49 11.37 3.15 3.99
CA ASP A 49 11.38 2.92 2.55
C ASP A 49 10.49 1.71 2.22
N TRP A 50 9.22 1.98 1.95
CA TRP A 50 8.22 0.98 1.59
C TRP A 50 7.75 1.15 0.15
N GLN A 51 7.16 0.08 -0.41
CA GLN A 51 6.56 0.08 -1.74
C GLN A 51 5.28 -0.76 -1.71
N TRP A 52 4.28 -0.38 -2.51
CA TRP A 52 3.14 -1.26 -2.80
C TRP A 52 3.60 -2.45 -3.62
N GLN A 53 2.97 -3.59 -3.41
CA GLN A 53 3.15 -4.79 -4.22
C GLN A 53 1.85 -5.07 -4.96
N LEU A 54 1.92 -5.04 -6.29
CA LEU A 54 0.85 -5.44 -7.18
C LEU A 54 1.14 -6.86 -7.65
N THR A 55 0.18 -7.74 -7.48
CA THR A 55 0.28 -9.13 -7.91
C THR A 55 -0.88 -9.51 -8.80
N ASP A 56 -0.60 -10.38 -9.77
CA ASP A 56 -1.59 -10.95 -10.68
C ASP A 56 -2.37 -9.89 -11.45
N PHE A 57 -1.66 -8.85 -11.92
CA PHE A 57 -2.25 -7.83 -12.78
C PHE A 57 -2.66 -8.44 -14.11
N ASP A 58 -3.96 -8.53 -14.30
CA ASP A 58 -4.62 -8.98 -15.51
C ASP A 58 -5.23 -7.79 -16.24
N PHE A 59 -4.97 -7.72 -17.55
CA PHE A 59 -5.70 -6.85 -18.45
C PHE A 59 -6.15 -7.66 -19.65
N HIS A 60 -7.43 -7.54 -19.96
CA HIS A 60 -7.99 -8.10 -21.18
C HIS A 60 -9.10 -7.20 -21.72
N SER A 61 -9.34 -7.29 -23.02
CA SER A 61 -10.39 -6.55 -23.67
C SER A 61 -10.92 -7.25 -24.91
N SER A 62 -12.14 -6.91 -25.29
CA SER A 62 -12.75 -7.40 -26.52
C SER A 62 -13.55 -6.30 -27.20
N ILE A 63 -13.49 -6.27 -28.52
CA ILE A 63 -14.38 -5.52 -29.40
C ILE A 63 -14.97 -6.53 -30.36
N ILE A 64 -16.28 -6.72 -30.32
CA ILE A 64 -17.00 -7.71 -31.14
C ILE A 64 -18.06 -6.99 -31.96
N PHE A 65 -18.03 -7.18 -33.28
CA PHE A 65 -19.10 -6.75 -34.16
C PHE A 65 -19.95 -7.97 -34.54
N SER A 66 -21.21 -7.98 -34.10
CA SER A 66 -22.17 -9.02 -34.53
C SER A 66 -22.75 -8.72 -35.91
N THR A 67 -22.78 -7.43 -36.28
CA THR A 67 -23.02 -6.91 -37.64
C THR A 67 -22.03 -5.77 -37.90
N PRO A 68 -21.83 -5.30 -39.14
CA PRO A 68 -20.95 -4.15 -39.42
C PRO A 68 -21.30 -2.87 -38.65
N SER A 69 -22.50 -2.77 -38.07
CA SER A 69 -22.97 -1.58 -37.34
C SER A 69 -23.37 -1.87 -35.90
N HIS A 70 -23.13 -3.08 -35.38
CA HIS A 70 -23.49 -3.46 -34.01
C HIS A 70 -22.25 -3.96 -33.25
N GLN A 71 -21.68 -3.06 -32.47
CA GLN A 71 -20.49 -3.28 -31.64
C GLN A 71 -20.88 -3.66 -30.21
N ILE A 72 -20.15 -4.60 -29.62
CA ILE A 72 -20.17 -4.97 -28.21
C ILE A 72 -18.70 -4.97 -27.76
N ASP A 73 -18.34 -4.06 -26.87
CA ASP A 73 -16.96 -3.88 -26.43
C ASP A 73 -16.85 -3.75 -24.92
N GLY A 74 -15.66 -4.08 -24.42
CA GLY A 74 -15.33 -3.90 -23.02
C GLY A 74 -13.86 -4.24 -22.74
N GLY A 75 -13.28 -3.50 -21.81
CA GLY A 75 -11.99 -3.77 -21.21
C GLY A 75 -12.14 -4.04 -19.72
N TRP A 76 -11.29 -4.91 -19.20
CA TRP A 76 -11.24 -5.31 -17.81
C TRP A 76 -9.81 -5.24 -17.29
N VAL A 77 -9.68 -4.83 -16.03
CA VAL A 77 -8.43 -4.88 -15.29
C VAL A 77 -8.70 -5.40 -13.88
N SER A 78 -7.84 -6.29 -13.39
CA SER A 78 -7.90 -6.79 -12.02
C SER A 78 -6.51 -7.10 -11.47
N PHE A 79 -6.29 -6.87 -10.18
CA PHE A 79 -5.07 -7.25 -9.47
C PHE A 79 -5.27 -7.23 -7.95
N SER A 80 -4.36 -7.88 -7.21
CA SER A 80 -4.25 -7.72 -5.77
C SER A 80 -3.16 -6.72 -5.41
N LEU A 81 -3.42 -5.88 -4.41
CA LEU A 81 -2.53 -4.85 -3.92
C LEU A 81 -2.22 -5.07 -2.43
N LYS A 82 -0.93 -5.05 -2.08
CA LYS A 82 -0.45 -5.20 -0.70
C LYS A 82 0.39 -4.00 -0.26
N HIS A 83 0.24 -3.62 1.01
CA HIS A 83 1.02 -2.56 1.65
C HIS A 83 1.73 -3.09 2.91
N PRO A 84 3.07 -3.02 3.00
CA PRO A 84 3.82 -3.69 4.06
C PRO A 84 3.54 -3.18 5.49
N ALA A 85 3.11 -1.91 5.65
CA ALA A 85 2.71 -1.38 6.96
C ALA A 85 1.27 -1.71 7.38
N VAL A 86 0.41 -2.10 6.43
CA VAL A 86 -1.00 -2.43 6.70
C VAL A 86 -1.11 -3.95 6.75
N LYS A 87 -0.90 -4.50 7.94
CA LYS A 87 -0.91 -5.94 8.17
C LYS A 87 -2.34 -6.48 8.11
N GLY A 88 -2.50 -7.69 7.57
CA GLY A 88 -3.80 -8.35 7.58
C GLY A 88 -4.82 -7.76 6.60
N VAL A 89 -4.43 -6.86 5.71
CA VAL A 89 -5.35 -6.33 4.69
C VAL A 89 -4.70 -6.43 3.33
N ASP A 90 -5.39 -7.15 2.45
CA ASP A 90 -5.11 -7.18 1.02
C ASP A 90 -6.23 -6.40 0.31
N PHE A 91 -5.92 -5.78 -0.82
CA PHE A 91 -6.92 -5.05 -1.61
C PHE A 91 -7.11 -5.75 -2.96
N ASP A 92 -8.36 -6.02 -3.30
CA ASP A 92 -8.73 -6.47 -4.64
C ASP A 92 -9.15 -5.25 -5.45
N CYS A 93 -8.40 -4.97 -6.50
CA CYS A 93 -8.56 -3.80 -7.34
C CYS A 93 -9.11 -4.25 -8.69
N GLU A 94 -10.32 -3.84 -9.04
CA GLU A 94 -10.98 -4.23 -10.29
C GLU A 94 -11.65 -3.04 -10.97
N ALA A 95 -11.66 -3.03 -12.30
CA ALA A 95 -12.43 -2.07 -13.07
C ALA A 95 -12.83 -2.62 -14.45
N SER A 96 -13.98 -2.16 -14.93
CA SER A 96 -14.42 -2.34 -16.31
C SER A 96 -14.57 -0.99 -17.01
N SER A 97 -14.46 -1.01 -18.33
CA SER A 97 -14.68 0.18 -19.15
C SER A 97 -15.21 -0.20 -20.52
N THR A 98 -16.04 0.68 -21.08
CA THR A 98 -16.56 0.62 -22.45
C THR A 98 -16.17 1.88 -23.22
N GLN A 99 -15.07 2.53 -22.80
CA GLN A 99 -14.55 3.68 -23.53
C GLN A 99 -13.96 3.20 -24.87
N LEU A 100 -14.33 3.88 -25.94
CA LEU A 100 -13.91 3.54 -27.29
C LEU A 100 -12.43 3.91 -27.52
N GLN A 101 -11.80 3.27 -28.51
CA GLN A 101 -10.38 3.38 -28.91
C GLN A 101 -9.38 2.72 -27.95
N ASP A 102 -9.46 3.02 -26.66
CA ASP A 102 -8.71 2.37 -25.59
C ASP A 102 -9.56 2.41 -24.31
N PHE A 103 -9.57 1.33 -23.54
CA PHE A 103 -10.53 1.17 -22.45
C PHE A 103 -10.12 1.95 -21.19
N PHE A 104 -8.83 2.23 -21.02
CA PHE A 104 -8.31 2.90 -19.82
C PHE A 104 -7.28 3.97 -20.18
N TYR A 105 -7.58 5.23 -19.86
CA TYR A 105 -6.78 6.41 -20.26
C TYR A 105 -6.07 7.14 -19.10
N GLY A 106 -6.00 6.55 -17.91
CA GLY A 106 -5.31 7.18 -16.78
C GLY A 106 -5.96 8.46 -16.24
N GLY A 107 -7.29 8.58 -16.32
CA GLY A 107 -8.04 9.75 -15.82
C GLY A 107 -9.10 9.45 -14.77
N VAL A 108 -9.30 8.19 -14.40
CA VAL A 108 -10.35 7.75 -13.48
C VAL A 108 -9.74 6.92 -12.35
N TRP A 109 -10.08 7.27 -11.12
CA TRP A 109 -9.72 6.53 -9.92
C TRP A 109 -10.80 5.48 -9.61
N TYR A 110 -10.40 4.21 -9.63
CA TYR A 110 -11.25 3.07 -9.30
C TYR A 110 -10.96 2.63 -7.86
N PRO A 111 -11.98 2.48 -7.00
CA PRO A 111 -11.78 2.02 -5.63
C PRO A 111 -11.38 0.54 -5.63
N CYS A 112 -10.47 0.17 -4.72
CA CYS A 112 -10.19 -1.22 -4.43
C CYS A 112 -10.99 -1.69 -3.21
N GLU A 113 -11.41 -2.94 -3.22
CA GLU A 113 -12.08 -3.59 -2.10
C GLU A 113 -11.05 -4.11 -1.10
N ALA A 114 -11.08 -3.62 0.15
CA ALA A 114 -10.23 -4.13 1.21
C ALA A 114 -10.80 -5.44 1.76
N LYS A 115 -9.96 -6.47 1.88
CA LYS A 115 -10.33 -7.78 2.44
C LYS A 115 -9.36 -8.17 3.56
N ALA A 116 -9.87 -8.89 4.55
CA ALA A 116 -9.02 -9.46 5.59
C ALA A 116 -8.10 -10.50 4.95
N SER A 117 -6.80 -10.38 5.19
CA SER A 117 -5.83 -11.40 4.82
C SER A 117 -5.87 -12.54 5.85
N GLU A 118 -5.22 -13.66 5.55
CA GLU A 118 -5.17 -14.85 6.41
C GLU A 118 -4.60 -14.57 7.82
N THR A 119 -3.84 -13.48 7.96
CA THR A 119 -3.18 -13.08 9.20
C THR A 119 -4.03 -12.20 10.14
N GLY A 120 -5.31 -11.97 9.81
CA GLY A 120 -6.27 -11.20 10.62
C GLY A 120 -6.70 -9.89 9.93
N GLY A 121 -7.67 -9.16 10.46
CA GLY A 121 -8.29 -7.99 9.81
C GLY A 121 -8.37 -6.73 10.69
N GLU A 122 -7.42 -6.52 11.59
CA GLU A 122 -7.45 -5.41 12.56
C GLU A 122 -7.54 -4.02 11.90
N GLU A 123 -6.96 -3.88 10.71
CA GLU A 123 -6.98 -2.65 9.91
C GLU A 123 -8.11 -2.61 8.87
N LEU A 124 -8.93 -3.66 8.78
CA LEU A 124 -10.07 -3.71 7.88
C LEU A 124 -11.06 -2.59 8.23
N GLY A 125 -11.46 -1.82 7.22
CA GLY A 125 -12.33 -0.65 7.40
C GLY A 125 -11.63 0.64 7.86
N LYS A 126 -10.34 0.60 8.19
CA LYS A 126 -9.52 1.79 8.53
C LYS A 126 -8.55 2.19 7.42
N THR A 127 -8.56 1.44 6.33
CA THR A 127 -7.69 1.62 5.18
C THR A 127 -8.51 1.63 3.91
N LYS A 128 -8.09 2.43 2.93
CA LYS A 128 -8.74 2.57 1.63
C LYS A 128 -7.66 2.69 0.57
N ALA A 129 -7.86 2.03 -0.56
CA ALA A 129 -7.02 2.17 -1.73
C ALA A 129 -7.86 2.43 -2.97
N SER A 130 -7.27 3.11 -3.94
CA SER A 130 -7.80 3.27 -5.28
C SER A 130 -6.66 3.21 -6.28
N PHE A 131 -6.96 2.82 -7.50
CA PHE A 131 -5.99 2.78 -8.58
C PHE A 131 -6.48 3.51 -9.82
N MET A 132 -5.55 3.85 -10.70
CA MET A 132 -5.82 4.46 -11.99
C MET A 132 -4.85 3.84 -13.00
N PHE A 133 -5.39 3.38 -14.13
CA PHE A 133 -4.62 2.69 -15.16
C PHE A 133 -4.72 3.43 -16.50
N ASP A 134 -3.59 3.54 -17.18
CA ASP A 134 -3.47 3.98 -18.58
C ASP A 134 -2.90 2.83 -19.39
N ARG A 135 -3.73 2.29 -20.28
CA ARG A 135 -3.38 1.14 -21.11
C ARG A 135 -2.35 1.48 -22.17
N SER A 136 -2.37 2.71 -22.69
CA SER A 136 -1.46 3.13 -23.77
C SER A 136 -0.01 3.25 -23.29
N THR A 137 0.19 3.71 -22.06
CA THR A 137 1.52 3.89 -21.44
C THR A 137 1.91 2.76 -20.49
N GLY A 138 0.96 1.90 -20.11
CA GLY A 138 1.13 0.88 -19.08
C GLY A 138 1.29 1.46 -17.67
N MET A 139 0.96 2.74 -17.47
CA MET A 139 1.11 3.41 -16.18
C MET A 139 -0.02 3.03 -15.23
N VAL A 140 0.35 2.58 -14.03
CA VAL A 140 -0.58 2.37 -12.91
C VAL A 140 -0.24 3.35 -11.80
N ASN A 141 -1.23 4.09 -11.34
CA ASN A 141 -1.14 4.93 -10.16
C ASN A 141 -1.95 4.31 -9.03
N VAL A 142 -1.45 4.43 -7.80
CA VAL A 142 -2.07 3.95 -6.58
C VAL A 142 -2.19 5.11 -5.61
N SER A 143 -3.37 5.25 -5.00
CA SER A 143 -3.64 6.17 -3.90
C SER A 143 -4.14 5.35 -2.73
N GLN A 144 -3.54 5.53 -1.55
CA GLN A 144 -3.94 4.81 -0.34
C GLN A 144 -4.00 5.74 0.86
N SER A 145 -4.97 5.50 1.75
CA SER A 145 -5.03 6.09 3.09
C SER A 145 -5.16 5.00 4.13
N TRP A 146 -4.42 5.10 5.23
CA TRP A 146 -4.47 4.14 6.34
C TRP A 146 -4.23 4.84 7.68
N VAL A 147 -4.54 4.15 8.78
CA VAL A 147 -4.42 4.68 10.13
C VAL A 147 -3.58 3.73 10.96
N CYS A 148 -2.61 4.25 11.70
CA CYS A 148 -1.77 3.47 12.61
C CYS A 148 -2.09 3.82 14.07
N ARG A 149 -2.39 2.80 14.88
CA ARG A 149 -2.74 2.92 16.31
C ARG A 149 -1.70 2.31 17.25
N ASP A 150 -0.58 1.84 16.70
CA ASP A 150 0.44 1.07 17.40
C ASP A 150 1.27 1.90 18.39
N GLN A 151 1.31 3.23 18.24
CA GLN A 151 2.00 4.14 19.17
C GLN A 151 1.05 4.69 20.25
N ASP A 152 -0.08 5.26 19.83
CA ASP A 152 -1.15 5.73 20.71
C ASP A 152 -2.52 5.38 20.12
N PRO A 153 -3.26 4.43 20.72
CA PRO A 153 -4.60 4.07 20.24
C PRO A 153 -5.65 5.17 20.37
N ARG A 154 -5.46 6.16 21.24
CA ARG A 154 -6.37 7.30 21.45
C ARG A 154 -6.14 8.41 20.43
N TYR A 155 -4.88 8.63 20.04
CA TYR A 155 -4.47 9.64 19.05
C TYR A 155 -3.66 8.99 17.93
N PRO A 156 -4.34 8.35 16.97
CA PRO A 156 -3.68 7.57 15.95
C PRO A 156 -3.12 8.42 14.81
N ILE A 157 -2.05 7.95 14.16
CA ILE A 157 -1.46 8.63 13.01
C ILE A 157 -2.20 8.23 11.74
N SER A 158 -2.73 9.20 11.02
CA SER A 158 -3.38 9.01 9.72
C SER A 158 -2.40 9.30 8.59
N PHE A 159 -2.27 8.37 7.66
CA PHE A 159 -1.41 8.48 6.49
C PHE A 159 -2.22 8.57 5.21
N LYS A 160 -1.66 9.28 4.23
CA LYS A 160 -2.09 9.24 2.82
C LYS A 160 -0.86 9.19 1.93
N ALA A 161 -0.88 8.36 0.91
CA ALA A 161 0.18 8.28 -0.08
C ALA A 161 -0.38 8.13 -1.49
N LEU A 162 0.39 8.65 -2.45
CA LEU A 162 0.19 8.53 -3.89
C LEU A 162 1.50 8.04 -4.51
N GLY A 163 1.42 7.20 -5.52
CA GLY A 163 2.55 6.84 -6.36
C GLY A 163 2.14 6.18 -7.64
N GLY A 164 3.09 5.93 -8.53
CA GLY A 164 2.83 5.27 -9.79
C GLY A 164 4.04 4.60 -10.39
N GLY A 165 3.80 3.62 -11.26
CA GLY A 165 4.82 2.84 -11.93
C GLY A 165 4.32 2.24 -13.24
N HIS A 166 5.25 1.91 -14.12
CA HIS A 166 4.94 1.29 -15.40
C HIS A 166 4.90 -0.24 -15.28
N LEU A 167 3.83 -0.84 -15.77
CA LEU A 167 3.71 -2.27 -15.97
C LEU A 167 4.27 -2.67 -17.33
N LYS A 168 5.07 -3.73 -17.33
CA LYS A 168 5.49 -4.39 -18.57
C LYS A 168 4.49 -5.48 -18.93
N LEU A 169 3.46 -5.12 -19.68
CA LEU A 169 2.44 -6.05 -20.14
C LEU A 169 2.92 -6.81 -21.40
N SER A 170 2.69 -8.12 -21.42
CA SER A 170 2.93 -8.96 -22.59
C SER A 170 1.59 -9.47 -23.09
N CYS A 171 1.10 -8.91 -24.20
CA CYS A 171 -0.26 -9.14 -24.68
C CYS A 171 -0.28 -9.88 -26.01
N ASN A 172 -1.26 -10.77 -26.14
CA ASN A 172 -1.63 -11.42 -27.39
C ASN A 172 -2.91 -10.75 -27.92
N GLU A 173 -2.92 -10.47 -29.21
CA GLU A 173 -4.05 -9.88 -29.92
C GLU A 173 -4.54 -10.87 -30.98
N THR A 174 -5.83 -11.19 -30.93
CA THR A 174 -6.49 -12.08 -31.90
C THR A 174 -7.56 -11.31 -32.64
N LYS A 175 -7.35 -11.15 -33.96
CA LYS A 175 -8.30 -10.49 -34.86
C LYS A 175 -8.99 -11.52 -35.74
N PHE A 176 -10.30 -11.35 -35.92
CA PHE A 176 -11.13 -12.15 -36.79
C PHE A 176 -12.04 -11.25 -37.62
N GLN A 177 -12.23 -11.61 -38.88
CA GLN A 177 -13.12 -10.92 -39.80
C GLN A 177 -13.78 -11.95 -40.72
N ASN A 178 -15.11 -11.92 -40.80
CA ASN A 178 -15.90 -12.73 -41.71
C ASN A 178 -16.43 -11.86 -42.85
N LEU A 179 -15.89 -12.05 -44.06
CA LEU A 179 -16.32 -11.31 -45.25
C LEU A 179 -17.62 -11.88 -45.85
N ASP A 180 -17.89 -13.18 -45.65
CA ASP A 180 -19.08 -13.88 -46.13
C ASP A 180 -20.14 -13.99 -45.04
N TRP A 181 -20.24 -12.95 -44.21
CA TRP A 181 -21.10 -12.95 -43.03
C TRP A 181 -22.58 -13.13 -43.37
N THR A 182 -23.24 -13.96 -42.58
CA THR A 182 -24.70 -14.14 -42.62
C THR A 182 -25.33 -13.86 -41.25
N PRO A 183 -26.62 -13.44 -41.19
CA PRO A 183 -27.29 -13.16 -39.93
C PRO A 183 -27.17 -14.32 -38.92
N GLY A 184 -26.70 -14.01 -37.72
CA GLY A 184 -26.46 -14.98 -36.64
C GLY A 184 -24.99 -15.36 -36.44
N GLN A 185 -24.08 -14.91 -37.30
CA GLN A 185 -22.63 -15.10 -37.14
C GLN A 185 -21.97 -13.87 -36.50
N THR A 186 -20.73 -14.00 -36.05
CA THR A 186 -19.86 -12.85 -35.72
C THR A 186 -19.33 -12.26 -37.02
N TYR A 187 -19.45 -10.94 -37.18
CA TYR A 187 -18.86 -10.24 -38.33
C TYR A 187 -17.36 -10.02 -38.12
N SER A 188 -16.96 -9.50 -36.97
CA SER A 188 -15.54 -9.36 -36.62
C SER A 188 -15.32 -9.35 -35.11
N SER A 189 -14.09 -9.63 -34.71
CA SER A 189 -13.66 -9.46 -33.32
C SER A 189 -12.20 -9.05 -33.25
N ASP A 190 -11.89 -8.26 -32.23
CA ASP A 190 -10.54 -7.93 -31.79
C ASP A 190 -10.46 -8.22 -30.29
N ILE A 191 -9.62 -9.18 -29.90
CA ILE A 191 -9.49 -9.64 -28.53
C ILE A 191 -8.05 -9.48 -28.10
N VAL A 192 -7.84 -8.76 -27.00
CA VAL A 192 -6.53 -8.58 -26.38
C VAL A 192 -6.54 -9.31 -25.03
N GLN A 193 -5.57 -10.18 -24.81
CA GLN A 193 -5.34 -10.84 -23.53
C GLN A 193 -3.88 -10.67 -23.14
N CYS A 194 -3.61 -10.07 -21.99
CA CYS A 194 -2.26 -9.98 -21.45
C CYS A 194 -1.97 -11.15 -20.51
N ALA A 195 -0.69 -11.53 -20.45
CA ALA A 195 -0.19 -12.38 -19.38
C ALA A 195 -0.22 -11.61 -18.05
N LEU A 196 -0.42 -12.34 -16.95
CA LEU A 196 -0.38 -11.77 -15.61
C LEU A 196 0.97 -11.08 -15.36
N ALA A 197 0.92 -9.89 -14.77
CA ALA A 197 2.09 -9.10 -14.44
C ALA A 197 2.13 -8.75 -12.95
N ASN A 198 3.34 -8.63 -12.42
CA ASN A 198 3.59 -8.17 -11.06
C ASN A 198 4.44 -6.90 -11.11
N ALA A 199 4.26 -6.03 -10.11
CA ALA A 199 5.09 -4.84 -10.00
C ALA A 199 5.19 -4.35 -8.55
N THR A 200 6.20 -3.52 -8.31
CA THR A 200 6.34 -2.75 -7.08
C THR A 200 6.23 -1.28 -7.40
N ILE A 201 5.39 -0.55 -6.67
CA ILE A 201 5.18 0.87 -6.87
C ILE A 201 5.68 1.62 -5.64
N PRO A 202 6.72 2.47 -5.76
CA PRO A 202 7.12 3.35 -4.67
C PRO A 202 6.14 4.53 -4.52
N PRO A 203 5.94 5.05 -3.30
CA PRO A 203 5.23 6.31 -3.11
C PRO A 203 6.03 7.46 -3.73
N SER A 204 5.36 8.32 -4.50
CA SER A 204 5.90 9.61 -4.94
C SER A 204 5.59 10.72 -3.93
N GLU A 205 4.47 10.60 -3.22
CA GLU A 205 4.02 11.54 -2.21
C GLU A 205 3.49 10.80 -0.99
N GLN A 206 3.78 11.31 0.20
CA GLN A 206 3.23 10.80 1.45
C GLN A 206 3.02 11.94 2.44
N SER A 207 1.91 11.89 3.17
CA SER A 207 1.61 12.79 4.29
C SER A 207 1.17 11.99 5.51
N ALA A 208 1.42 12.55 6.70
CA ALA A 208 1.04 11.98 7.98
C ALA A 208 0.48 13.08 8.89
N VAL A 209 -0.59 12.77 9.64
CA VAL A 209 -1.23 13.67 10.62
C VAL A 209 -1.47 12.88 11.90
N ALA A 210 -1.07 13.43 13.05
CA ALA A 210 -1.20 12.83 14.38
C ALA A 210 -2.00 13.74 15.31
#